data_AF-A0A7C0WRG1-F1
#
_entry.id   AF-A0A7C0WRG1-F1
#
_cell.length_a   1.000
_cell.length_b   1.000
_cell.length_c   1.000
_cell.angle_alpha   90.00
_cell.angle_beta   90.00
_cell.angle_gamma   90.00
#
_symmetry.space_group_name_H-M   'P 1'
#
loop_
_entity.id
_entity.type
_entity.pdbx_description
1 polymer ?
#
loop_
_entity_poly.entity_id
_entity_poly.type
_entity_poly.pdbx_seq_one_letter_code
_entity_poly.pdbx_strand_id
1 'polypeptide(L)' 'YSSLMTELRDTALTRMIKHAEGSGADAVINVHFDVNVIALGAVEVCSYGTAVKLL' A
#
# COMPACT_ATOMS: atom_id res chain seq x y z
N TYR A 1 -6.30 17.97 3.37
CA TYR A 1 -6.83 16.59 3.46
C TYR A 1 -6.52 15.76 2.21
N SER A 2 -6.90 16.20 1.00
CA SER A 2 -6.64 15.41 -0.23
C SER A 2 -5.16 15.10 -0.50
N SER A 3 -4.26 16.08 -0.31
CA SER A 3 -2.81 15.89 -0.50
C SER A 3 -2.20 14.87 0.46
N LEU A 4 -2.51 14.97 1.75
CA LEU A 4 -2.02 14.04 2.79
C LEU A 4 -2.49 12.60 2.51
N MET A 5 -3.75 12.40 2.11
CA MET A 5 -4.25 11.07 1.77
C MET A 5 -3.57 10.46 0.55
N THR A 6 -3.17 11.29 -0.42
CA THR A 6 -2.42 10.84 -1.59
C THR A 6 -1.01 10.42 -1.18
N GLU A 7 -0.31 11.24 -0.41
CA GLU A 7 1.04 10.92 0.09
C GLU A 7 1.07 9.63 0.93
N LEU A 8 0.08 9.44 1.81
CA LEU A 8 -0.02 8.23 2.63
C LEU A 8 -0.29 6.98 1.78
N ARG A 9 -1.15 7.07 0.77
CA ARG A 9 -1.40 5.97 -0.17
C ARG A 9 -0.17 5.62 -1.00
N ASP A 10 0.53 6.61 -1.52
CA ASP A 10 1.74 6.40 -2.31
C ASP A 10 2.84 5.77 -1.47
N THR A 11 2.97 6.20 -0.21
CA THR A 11 3.92 5.63 0.75
C THR A 11 3.58 4.17 1.07
N ALA A 12 2.31 3.87 1.37
CA ALA A 12 1.86 2.50 1.64
C ALA A 12 2.09 1.60 0.43
N LEU A 13 1.68 2.05 -0.76
CA LEU A 13 1.86 1.34 -2.03
C LEU A 13 3.34 1.04 -2.30
N THR A 14 4.21 2.04 -2.16
CA THR A 14 5.66 1.89 -2.36
C THR A 14 6.26 0.85 -1.42
N ARG A 15 5.84 0.82 -0.15
CA ARG A 15 6.30 -0.18 0.83
C ARG A 15 5.85 -1.59 0.46
N MET A 16 4.60 -1.76 0.04
CA MET A 16 4.07 -3.05 -0.41
C MET A 16 4.81 -3.56 -1.65
N ILE A 17 5.07 -2.69 -2.64
CA ILE A 17 5.81 -3.06 -3.85
C ILE A 17 7.23 -3.51 -3.49
N LYS A 18 7.96 -2.73 -2.69
CA LYS A 18 9.32 -3.10 -2.26
C LYS A 18 9.37 -4.45 -1.52
N HIS A 19 8.35 -4.75 -0.72
CA HIS A 19 8.24 -6.03 -0.04
C HIS A 19 8.00 -7.18 -1.01
N ALA A 20 7.14 -6.98 -2.02
CA ALA A 20 6.90 -7.96 -3.08
C ALA A 20 8.15 -8.19 -3.94
N GLU A 21 8.84 -7.12 -4.35
CA GLU A 21 10.11 -7.18 -5.09
C GLU A 21 11.18 -7.95 -4.30
N GLY A 22 11.31 -7.69 -2.99
CA GLY A 22 12.21 -8.43 -2.11
C GLY A 22 11.89 -9.92 -1.98
N SER A 23 10.66 -10.31 -2.32
CA SER A 23 10.21 -11.70 -2.38
C SER A 23 10.36 -12.34 -3.78
N GLY A 24 10.91 -11.61 -4.76
CA GLY A 24 11.11 -12.08 -6.13
C GLY A 24 9.85 -12.10 -7.00
N ALA A 25 8.79 -11.40 -6.57
CA ALA A 25 7.57 -11.20 -7.34
C ALA A 25 7.77 -10.11 -8.41
N ASP A 26 7.03 -10.21 -9.51
CA ASP A 26 6.98 -9.22 -10.60
C ASP A 26 5.63 -8.49 -10.66
N ALA A 27 4.65 -8.92 -9.88
CA ALA A 27 3.36 -8.27 -9.74
C ALA A 27 2.76 -8.46 -8.34
N VAL A 28 1.87 -7.53 -7.95
CA VAL A 28 0.99 -7.69 -6.79
C VAL A 28 -0.46 -7.62 -7.29
N ILE A 29 -1.21 -8.69 -7.09
CA ILE A 29 -2.61 -8.80 -7.52
C ILE A 29 -3.56 -8.70 -6.32
N ASN A 30 -4.84 -8.42 -6.61
CA ASN A 30 -5.88 -8.25 -5.61
C ASN A 30 -5.47 -7.24 -4.52
N VAL A 31 -5.05 -6.04 -4.97
CA VAL A 31 -4.58 -4.96 -4.10
C VAL A 31 -5.77 -4.25 -3.45
N HIS A 32 -5.70 -4.08 -2.14
CA HIS A 32 -6.66 -3.33 -1.33
C HIS A 32 -5.97 -2.29 -0.47
N PHE A 33 -6.75 -1.30 -0.04
CA PHE A 33 -6.32 -0.27 0.90
C PHE A 33 -7.30 -0.19 2.06
N ASP A 34 -6.76 -0.22 3.27
CA ASP A 34 -7.50 0.09 4.49
C ASP A 34 -7.10 1.48 4.96
N VAL A 35 -8.08 2.30 5.32
CA VAL A 35 -7.87 3.64 5.87
C VAL A 35 -8.56 3.74 7.22
N ASN A 36 -7.80 4.06 8.25
CA ASN A 36 -8.32 4.18 9.61
C ASN A 36 -8.05 5.57 10.17
N VAL A 37 -9.08 6.25 10.68
CA VAL A 37 -8.93 7.57 11.31
C VAL A 37 -8.56 7.36 12.77
N ILE A 38 -7.33 7.69 13.13
CA ILE A 38 -6.81 7.48 14.50
C ILE A 38 -7.14 8.68 15.39
N ALA A 39 -7.08 9.90 14.85
CA ALA A 39 -7.41 11.13 15.57
C ALA A 39 -7.84 12.24 14.59
N LEU A 40 -8.28 13.38 15.11
CA LEU A 40 -8.60 14.55 14.29
C LEU A 40 -7.36 14.99 13.50
N GLY A 41 -7.39 14.81 12.17
CA GLY A 41 -6.28 15.13 11.28
C GLY A 41 -5.19 14.05 11.16
N ALA A 42 -5.34 12.91 11.83
CA ALA A 42 -4.39 11.79 11.75
C ALA A 42 -5.11 10.52 11.28
N VAL A 43 -4.59 9.92 10.20
CA VAL A 43 -5.10 8.66 9.68
C VAL A 43 -3.95 7.71 9.39
N GLU A 44 -4.25 6.43 9.43
CA GLU A 44 -3.41 5.35 8.93
C GLU A 44 -3.92 4.88 7.58
N VAL A 45 -2.98 4.54 6.69
CA VAL A 45 -3.26 3.88 5.42
C VAL A 45 -2.40 2.64 5.33
N CYS A 46 -3.05 1.49 5.16
CA CYS A 46 -2.41 0.20 4.94
C CYS A 46 -2.74 -0.29 3.52
N SER A 47 -1.77 -0.87 2.83
CA SER A 47 -1.97 -1.53 1.54
C SER A 47 -1.51 -2.98 1.61
N TYR A 48 -2.28 -3.87 0.99
CA TYR A 48 -1.98 -5.30 0.94
C TYR A 48 -2.51 -5.93 -0.35
N GLY A 49 -1.96 -7.09 -0.69
CA GLY A 49 -2.31 -7.86 -1.87
C GLY A 49 -1.52 -9.16 -1.91
N THR A 50 -1.60 -9.88 -3.03
CA THR A 50 -0.86 -11.13 -3.24
C THR A 50 0.30 -10.91 -4.19
N ALA A 51 1.52 -11.09 -3.69
CA ALA A 51 2.73 -11.06 -4.52
C ALA A 51 2.78 -12.32 -5.40
N VAL A 52 2.92 -12.15 -6.70
CA VAL A 52 2.96 -13.25 -7.68
C VAL A 52 4.13 -13.07 -8.64
N LYS A 53 4.54 -14.18 -9.24
CA LYS A 53 5.46 -14.20 -10.37
C LYS A 53 4.69 -14.68 -11.59
N LEU A 54 4.60 -13.84 -12.61
CA LEU A 54 3.97 -14.18 -13.87
C LEU A 54 5.00 -14.95 -14.71
N LEU A 55 4.69 -16.21 -15.02
CA LEU A 55 5.52 -17.08 -15.86
C LEU A 55 5.24 -16.86 -17.35
#